data_AF-A0A8T5ENY8-F1
#
_entry.id   AF-A0A8T5ENY8-F1
#
_cell.length_a   1.000
_cell.length_b   1.000
_cell.length_c   1.000
_cell.angle_alpha   90.00
_cell.angle_beta   90.00
_cell.angle_gamma   90.00
#
_symmetry.space_group_name_H-M   'P 1'
#
loop_
_entity.id
_entity.type
_entity.pdbx_description
1 polymer ?
#
loop_
_entity_poly.entity_id
_entity_poly.type
_entity_poly.pdbx_seq_one_letter_code
_entity_poly.pdbx_strand_id
1 'polypeptide(L)'
;MRSPTRKAKMGVAPRHAMESAKPKRGMRKKSRINQLGLIALIAFIFFTPDAREFVLAKWAEVQEFVAEGMAPEQVYPLEAEYTVVRSIDLWNNGSGNGHLEESIMIPVDVTSNEGGPVALAYTDGTEVQKSNIQHILNMEIRVDGDTITIPANGLPTRSKANAVITSDGNQVWWPSPGTGSDNCEPGPCIRVSMDVPSGTHETLDFAITLQSTSHTWWHSTRVDGKLDGKSEGNSVARSGTFEEAQNRGSGSRYTEYGQHIEWYDRNCQPNQPGCNSNWAISGKQSSAPTIFQTAASIEASLPNSLKDNAYAYARATFDWLNDNIPYDYNAPNTARSGEQCLTAVAGDCDEQSNAFMSIMRVKGIPTWYVFGALTDSNFEQWQGHAWAYVLLPMSDEWCEANEVELNSCYVEGSVDVVNHKWLVHTPTAYIDWIEDSPWSNVGGYYSAGTMSGNDFERVRSFFTEDYDVYGGEWRNKWLGEDLS
;
A
#
# COMPACT_ATOMS: atom_id res chain seq x y z
N MET A 1 -5.82 11.15 -30.93
CA MET A 1 -7.04 11.38 -31.76
C MET A 1 -8.19 10.58 -31.15
N ARG A 2 -9.23 11.28 -30.67
CA ARG A 2 -10.41 10.69 -30.03
C ARG A 2 -11.31 10.01 -31.07
N SER A 3 -11.80 8.80 -30.75
CA SER A 3 -12.93 8.19 -31.45
C SER A 3 -14.18 8.24 -30.55
N PRO A 4 -15.40 8.39 -31.10
CA PRO A 4 -16.46 9.15 -30.45
C PRO A 4 -17.51 8.31 -29.71
N THR A 5 -18.05 8.95 -28.67
CA THR A 5 -19.34 8.78 -27.97
C THR A 5 -20.35 7.78 -28.56
N ARG A 6 -20.75 6.81 -27.71
CA ARG A 6 -21.89 5.93 -27.93
C ARG A 6 -23.19 6.75 -27.86
N LYS A 7 -23.78 7.07 -29.03
CA LYS A 7 -25.09 7.72 -29.15
C LYS A 7 -26.20 6.86 -28.54
N ALA A 8 -27.03 7.47 -27.69
CA ALA A 8 -28.31 6.90 -27.25
C ALA A 8 -29.24 6.65 -28.45
N LYS A 9 -29.85 5.47 -28.51
CA LYS A 9 -30.87 5.13 -29.52
C LYS A 9 -32.24 5.62 -29.08
N MET A 10 -32.89 6.37 -29.96
CA MET A 10 -34.24 6.87 -29.82
C MET A 10 -35.25 5.70 -29.89
N GLY A 11 -36.07 5.55 -28.85
CA GLY A 11 -37.13 4.54 -28.78
C GLY A 11 -38.28 4.87 -29.74
N VAL A 12 -38.82 3.84 -30.40
CA VAL A 12 -40.00 3.95 -31.27
C VAL A 12 -41.23 3.48 -30.48
N ALA A 13 -42.30 4.27 -30.53
CA ALA A 13 -43.53 4.05 -29.77
C ALA A 13 -44.29 2.76 -30.18
N PRO A 14 -45.05 2.15 -29.26
CA PRO A 14 -45.70 0.87 -29.47
C PRO A 14 -47.05 1.05 -30.16
N ARG A 15 -47.07 0.98 -31.50
CA ARG A 15 -48.23 0.59 -32.34
C ARG A 15 -47.80 0.61 -33.80
N HIS A 16 -48.29 -0.37 -34.56
CA HIS A 16 -48.04 -0.65 -35.99
C HIS A 16 -46.86 -1.59 -36.29
N ALA A 17 -47.06 -2.88 -35.97
CA ALA A 17 -46.60 -4.00 -36.80
C ALA A 17 -47.46 -5.26 -36.50
N MET A 18 -48.78 -5.11 -36.51
CA MET A 18 -49.69 -6.24 -36.75
C MET A 18 -50.26 -6.04 -38.14
N GLU A 19 -49.83 -6.89 -39.08
CA GLU A 19 -50.66 -7.60 -40.07
C GLU A 19 -49.77 -8.19 -41.19
N SER A 20 -49.62 -9.51 -41.19
CA SER A 20 -50.05 -10.39 -42.30
C SER A 20 -49.40 -11.79 -42.23
N ALA A 21 -50.21 -12.76 -41.81
CA ALA A 21 -50.35 -14.17 -42.25
C ALA A 21 -49.12 -15.08 -42.52
N LYS A 22 -49.05 -16.23 -41.82
CA LYS A 22 -49.60 -17.54 -42.25
C LYS A 22 -49.41 -18.63 -41.17
N PRO A 23 -50.35 -19.57 -40.98
CA PRO A 23 -50.29 -20.54 -39.90
C PRO A 23 -49.41 -21.75 -40.27
N LYS A 24 -48.32 -21.98 -39.54
CA LYS A 24 -47.58 -23.25 -39.61
C LYS A 24 -48.20 -24.27 -38.65
N ARG A 25 -48.93 -25.21 -39.24
CA ARG A 25 -49.34 -26.49 -38.67
C ARG A 25 -48.10 -27.26 -38.23
N GLY A 26 -48.05 -27.69 -36.96
CA GLY A 26 -46.99 -28.56 -36.45
C GLY A 26 -46.77 -28.44 -34.94
N MET A 27 -47.79 -28.71 -34.12
CA MET A 27 -47.57 -28.98 -32.69
C MET A 27 -46.72 -30.26 -32.55
N ARG A 28 -45.40 -30.10 -32.44
CA ARG A 28 -44.56 -31.13 -31.81
C ARG A 28 -44.93 -31.11 -30.33
N LYS A 29 -45.60 -32.17 -29.85
CA LYS A 29 -45.79 -32.39 -28.41
C LYS A 29 -44.42 -32.24 -27.73
N LYS A 30 -44.21 -31.15 -26.98
CA LYS A 30 -43.05 -31.06 -26.07
C LYS A 30 -43.16 -32.25 -25.13
N SER A 31 -42.12 -33.09 -25.14
CA SER A 31 -41.99 -34.26 -24.28
C SER A 31 -42.24 -33.84 -22.82
N ARG A 32 -43.39 -34.23 -22.25
CA ARG A 32 -43.66 -34.08 -20.81
C ARG A 32 -42.63 -34.82 -19.96
N ILE A 33 -41.94 -35.81 -20.54
CA ILE A 33 -40.87 -36.57 -19.89
C ILE A 33 -39.62 -35.70 -19.67
N ASN A 34 -39.29 -34.79 -20.59
CA ASN A 34 -38.14 -33.89 -20.41
C ASN A 34 -38.45 -32.80 -19.38
N GLN A 35 -39.70 -32.35 -19.27
CA GLN A 35 -40.14 -31.45 -18.20
C GLN A 35 -40.22 -32.15 -16.85
N LEU A 36 -40.71 -33.39 -16.78
CA LEU A 36 -40.73 -34.19 -15.55
C LEU A 36 -39.32 -34.57 -15.09
N GLY A 37 -38.42 -34.92 -16.01
CA GLY A 37 -37.01 -35.19 -15.71
C GLY A 37 -36.29 -33.94 -15.18
N LEU A 38 -36.56 -32.77 -15.75
CA LEU A 38 -36.02 -31.51 -15.25
C LEU A 38 -36.58 -31.14 -13.87
N ILE A 39 -37.89 -31.32 -13.65
CA ILE A 39 -38.52 -31.07 -12.34
C ILE A 39 -37.99 -32.06 -11.29
N ALA A 40 -37.79 -33.33 -11.65
CA ALA A 40 -37.22 -34.34 -10.77
C ALA A 40 -35.74 -34.07 -10.47
N LEU A 41 -34.96 -33.57 -11.44
CA LEU A 41 -33.57 -33.13 -11.24
C LEU A 41 -33.49 -31.91 -10.32
N ILE A 42 -34.34 -30.90 -10.54
CA ILE A 42 -34.41 -29.71 -9.67
C ILE A 42 -34.83 -30.14 -8.27
N ALA A 43 -35.87 -30.97 -8.14
CA ALA A 43 -36.29 -31.51 -6.85
C ALA A 43 -35.16 -32.31 -6.18
N PHE A 44 -34.44 -33.16 -6.92
CA PHE A 44 -33.29 -33.90 -6.40
C PHE A 44 -32.18 -32.96 -5.90
N ILE A 45 -31.84 -31.90 -6.64
CA ILE A 45 -30.87 -30.90 -6.20
C ILE A 45 -31.34 -30.18 -4.93
N PHE A 46 -32.64 -29.89 -4.76
CA PHE A 46 -33.15 -29.20 -3.57
C PHE A 46 -33.45 -30.12 -2.37
N PHE A 47 -33.68 -31.42 -2.58
CA PHE A 47 -33.97 -32.40 -1.53
C PHE A 47 -32.76 -33.24 -1.10
N THR A 48 -31.64 -33.18 -1.83
CA THR A 48 -30.39 -33.89 -1.49
C THR A 48 -29.34 -32.85 -1.08
N PRO A 49 -28.91 -32.82 0.20
CA PRO A 49 -27.96 -31.83 0.70
C PRO A 49 -26.67 -31.75 -0.15
N ASP A 50 -26.05 -32.89 -0.44
CA ASP A 50 -24.79 -32.95 -1.20
C ASP A 50 -24.93 -32.41 -2.64
N ALA A 51 -26.07 -32.69 -3.29
CA ALA A 51 -26.34 -32.19 -4.64
C ALA A 51 -26.61 -30.67 -4.65
N ARG A 52 -27.23 -30.15 -3.58
CA ARG A 52 -27.43 -28.72 -3.37
C ARG A 52 -26.12 -27.99 -3.17
N GLU A 53 -25.26 -28.50 -2.28
CA GLU A 53 -23.93 -27.93 -2.00
C GLU A 53 -23.06 -27.91 -3.26
N PHE A 54 -23.02 -29.01 -4.00
CA PHE A 54 -22.26 -29.07 -5.26
C PHE A 54 -22.75 -28.05 -6.29
N VAL A 55 -24.07 -27.89 -6.46
CA VAL A 55 -24.64 -26.93 -7.42
C VAL A 55 -24.42 -25.48 -6.96
N LEU A 56 -24.52 -25.20 -5.65
CA LEU A 56 -24.24 -23.88 -5.09
C LEU A 56 -22.75 -23.52 -5.23
N ALA A 57 -21.84 -24.46 -4.93
CA ALA A 57 -20.41 -24.27 -5.13
C ALA A 57 -20.08 -24.00 -6.60
N LYS A 58 -20.65 -24.78 -7.54
CA LYS A 58 -20.46 -24.54 -8.97
C LYS A 58 -21.09 -23.25 -9.47
N TRP A 59 -22.20 -22.82 -8.86
CA TRP A 59 -22.79 -21.52 -9.17
C TRP A 59 -21.95 -20.36 -8.62
N ALA A 60 -21.40 -20.50 -7.41
CA ALA A 60 -20.49 -19.54 -6.80
C ALA A 60 -19.21 -19.39 -7.64
N GLU A 61 -18.58 -20.49 -8.07
CA GLU A 61 -17.43 -20.46 -9.00
C GLU A 61 -17.76 -19.71 -10.30
N VAL A 62 -18.95 -19.92 -10.87
CA VAL A 62 -19.38 -19.23 -12.10
C VAL A 62 -19.66 -17.74 -11.85
N GLN A 63 -20.26 -17.40 -10.71
CA GLN A 63 -20.49 -16.01 -10.32
C GLN A 63 -19.17 -15.27 -10.09
N GLU A 64 -18.21 -15.90 -9.42
CA GLU A 64 -16.86 -15.38 -9.20
C GLU A 64 -16.15 -15.15 -10.53
N PHE A 65 -16.16 -16.14 -11.44
CA PHE A 65 -15.57 -15.99 -12.78
C PHE A 65 -16.18 -14.84 -13.59
N VAL A 66 -17.51 -14.65 -13.51
CA VAL A 66 -18.19 -13.54 -14.19
C VAL A 66 -17.87 -12.19 -13.54
N ALA A 67 -17.83 -12.14 -12.20
CA ALA A 67 -17.45 -10.93 -11.46
C ALA A 67 -16.01 -10.52 -11.78
N GLU A 68 -15.08 -11.47 -11.80
CA GLU A 68 -13.68 -11.27 -12.22
C GLU A 68 -13.53 -10.75 -13.64
N GLY A 69 -14.41 -11.12 -14.57
CA GLY A 69 -14.38 -10.63 -15.94
C GLY A 69 -14.90 -9.20 -16.12
N MET A 70 -15.61 -8.65 -15.12
CA MET A 70 -16.25 -7.34 -15.17
C MET A 70 -15.75 -6.37 -14.08
N ALA A 71 -14.83 -6.82 -13.23
CA ALA A 71 -14.27 -6.04 -12.14
C ALA A 71 -13.55 -4.78 -12.66
N PRO A 72 -13.64 -3.65 -11.93
CA PRO A 72 -12.67 -2.59 -12.08
C PRO A 72 -11.26 -3.13 -11.88
N GLU A 73 -10.32 -2.63 -12.66
CA GLU A 73 -8.93 -3.07 -12.60
C GLU A 73 -7.99 -1.95 -13.00
N GLN A 74 -6.77 -2.03 -12.50
CA GLN A 74 -5.66 -1.18 -12.91
C GLN A 74 -4.53 -2.03 -13.47
N VAL A 75 -3.91 -1.53 -14.54
CA VAL A 75 -2.82 -2.20 -15.23
C VAL A 75 -1.49 -1.65 -14.73
N TYR A 76 -0.57 -2.54 -14.41
CA TYR A 76 0.77 -2.21 -13.95
C TYR A 76 1.83 -2.92 -14.78
N PRO A 77 2.98 -2.27 -15.04
CA PRO A 77 4.13 -2.94 -15.62
C PRO A 77 4.69 -3.98 -14.65
N LEU A 78 5.30 -5.03 -15.18
CA LEU A 78 6.00 -6.02 -14.37
C LEU A 78 7.32 -5.46 -13.85
N GLU A 79 8.05 -4.73 -14.68
CA GLU A 79 9.32 -4.10 -14.33
C GLU A 79 9.37 -2.70 -14.93
N ALA A 80 9.99 -1.75 -14.23
CA ALA A 80 10.34 -0.45 -14.77
C ALA A 80 11.69 0.02 -14.27
N GLU A 81 12.45 0.68 -15.13
CA GLU A 81 13.61 1.50 -14.76
C GLU A 81 13.24 2.96 -15.04
N TYR A 82 13.45 3.85 -14.07
CA TYR A 82 13.09 5.26 -14.23
C TYR A 82 13.91 6.16 -13.34
N THR A 83 13.98 7.43 -13.72
CA THR A 83 14.49 8.51 -12.86
C THR A 83 13.33 9.32 -12.31
N VAL A 84 13.08 9.18 -11.00
CA VAL A 84 12.13 10.03 -10.25
C VAL A 84 12.87 11.20 -9.64
N VAL A 85 12.31 12.39 -9.78
CA VAL A 85 12.86 13.62 -9.23
C VAL A 85 11.91 14.14 -8.17
N ARG A 86 12.41 14.26 -6.94
CA ARG A 86 11.77 15.07 -5.89
C ARG A 86 12.29 16.49 -6.02
N SER A 87 11.42 17.40 -6.42
CA SER A 87 11.75 18.80 -6.63
C SER A 87 11.22 19.68 -5.50
N ILE A 88 12.03 20.66 -5.11
CA ILE A 88 11.71 21.67 -4.11
C ILE A 88 11.88 23.04 -4.75
N ASP A 89 10.74 23.64 -5.10
CA ASP A 89 10.69 24.99 -5.66
C ASP A 89 10.57 26.02 -4.55
N LEU A 90 11.44 27.03 -4.58
CA LEU A 90 11.57 28.05 -3.55
C LEU A 90 11.33 29.42 -4.17
N TRP A 91 10.28 30.09 -3.68
CA TRP A 91 9.89 31.42 -4.15
C TRP A 91 10.11 32.45 -3.06
N ASN A 92 11.03 33.38 -3.26
CA ASN A 92 11.25 34.47 -2.32
C ASN A 92 10.69 35.78 -2.87
N ASN A 93 9.45 36.09 -2.52
CA ASN A 93 8.77 37.32 -2.89
C ASN A 93 8.99 38.46 -1.87
N GLY A 94 9.65 38.16 -0.75
CA GLY A 94 9.93 39.11 0.31
C GLY A 94 11.07 40.07 0.03
N SER A 95 11.33 40.94 1.00
CA SER A 95 12.32 42.02 0.93
C SER A 95 13.70 41.66 1.48
N GLY A 96 13.94 40.42 1.88
CA GLY A 96 15.20 39.93 2.43
C GLY A 96 15.49 38.49 2.00
N ASN A 97 16.66 37.96 2.31
CA ASN A 97 16.99 36.58 1.96
C ASN A 97 16.07 35.61 2.71
N GLY A 98 15.51 34.65 1.96
CA GLY A 98 14.91 33.45 2.50
C GLY A 98 16.00 32.44 2.79
N HIS A 99 15.84 31.66 3.85
CA HIS A 99 16.79 30.63 4.25
C HIS A 99 16.05 29.31 4.41
N LEU A 100 16.57 28.26 3.79
CA LEU A 100 16.07 26.90 3.86
C LEU A 100 17.11 25.99 4.51
N GLU A 101 16.64 25.19 5.46
CA GLU A 101 17.34 24.03 6.01
C GLU A 101 16.51 22.80 5.70
N GLU A 102 16.78 22.10 4.61
CA GLU A 102 16.03 20.94 4.16
C GLU A 102 16.67 19.63 4.65
N SER A 103 15.82 18.65 4.93
CA SER A 103 16.20 17.27 5.24
C SER A 103 15.50 16.34 4.26
N ILE A 104 16.26 15.64 3.42
CA ILE A 104 15.75 14.73 2.40
C ILE A 104 16.21 13.32 2.72
N MET A 105 15.29 12.38 2.93
CA MET A 105 15.65 10.99 3.22
C MET A 105 16.42 10.38 2.04
N ILE A 106 17.41 9.54 2.34
CA ILE A 106 18.11 8.77 1.32
C ILE A 106 17.36 7.45 1.14
N PRO A 107 16.71 7.20 -0.01
CA PRO A 107 16.08 5.92 -0.26
C PRO A 107 17.13 4.81 -0.35
N VAL A 108 16.66 3.59 -0.11
CA VAL A 108 17.50 2.40 -0.11
C VAL A 108 16.93 1.33 -1.04
N ASP A 109 17.73 0.31 -1.30
CA ASP A 109 17.23 -0.92 -1.91
C ASP A 109 16.19 -1.55 -0.99
N VAL A 110 15.09 -2.04 -1.56
CA VAL A 110 14.01 -2.71 -0.83
C VAL A 110 13.82 -4.11 -1.38
N THR A 111 13.61 -5.06 -0.48
CA THR A 111 13.38 -6.46 -0.79
C THR A 111 12.00 -6.94 -0.35
N SER A 112 11.61 -8.14 -0.79
CA SER A 112 10.32 -8.73 -0.42
C SER A 112 10.21 -9.17 1.04
N ASN A 113 11.31 -9.17 1.79
CA ASN A 113 11.31 -9.42 3.23
C ASN A 113 12.43 -8.61 3.90
N GLU A 114 12.05 -7.55 4.61
CA GLU A 114 13.00 -6.64 5.26
C GLU A 114 13.44 -7.16 6.63
N GLY A 115 12.56 -7.85 7.36
CA GLY A 115 12.87 -8.43 8.68
C GLY A 115 13.69 -9.73 8.61
N GLY A 116 13.61 -10.45 7.49
CA GLY A 116 14.26 -11.75 7.30
C GLY A 116 15.49 -11.73 6.39
N PRO A 117 16.45 -12.67 6.58
CA PRO A 117 17.56 -12.85 5.64
C PRO A 117 17.11 -13.46 4.30
N VAL A 118 15.99 -14.18 4.29
CA VAL A 118 15.42 -14.92 3.16
C VAL A 118 13.89 -14.76 3.12
N ALA A 119 13.24 -15.14 2.02
CA ALA A 119 11.78 -15.17 1.96
C ALA A 119 11.22 -16.32 2.79
N LEU A 120 11.74 -17.54 2.61
CA LEU A 120 11.43 -18.73 3.42
C LEU A 120 12.70 -19.59 3.59
N ALA A 121 12.89 -20.17 4.77
CA ALA A 121 13.91 -21.17 5.06
C ALA A 121 13.26 -22.53 5.31
N TYR A 122 13.89 -23.61 4.87
CA TYR A 122 13.41 -24.97 5.03
C TYR A 122 14.29 -25.77 6.00
N THR A 123 13.68 -26.74 6.67
CA THR A 123 14.33 -27.57 7.68
C THR A 123 15.45 -28.48 7.14
N ASP A 124 15.51 -28.68 5.82
CA ASP A 124 16.60 -29.39 5.14
C ASP A 124 17.82 -28.50 4.84
N GLY A 125 17.75 -27.21 5.19
CA GLY A 125 18.77 -26.20 4.96
C GLY A 125 18.69 -25.50 3.60
N THR A 126 17.65 -25.78 2.80
CA THR A 126 17.36 -25.01 1.58
C THR A 126 16.65 -23.69 1.90
N GLU A 127 16.79 -22.71 1.01
CA GLU A 127 16.27 -21.35 1.23
C GLU A 127 15.69 -20.79 -0.07
N VAL A 128 14.56 -20.08 0.04
CA VAL A 128 14.04 -19.20 -1.02
C VAL A 128 14.54 -17.79 -0.75
N GLN A 129 15.37 -17.28 -1.65
CA GLN A 129 15.92 -15.94 -1.52
C GLN A 129 14.83 -14.87 -1.68
N LYS A 130 15.01 -13.75 -0.99
CA LYS A 130 14.13 -12.59 -1.14
C LYS A 130 14.35 -11.89 -2.48
N SER A 131 13.28 -11.34 -3.03
CA SER A 131 13.28 -10.64 -4.30
C SER A 131 13.63 -9.17 -4.08
N ASN A 132 14.38 -8.56 -4.98
CA ASN A 132 14.57 -7.11 -4.97
C ASN A 132 13.34 -6.45 -5.63
N ILE A 133 12.65 -5.59 -4.89
CA ILE A 133 11.45 -4.90 -5.36
C ILE A 133 11.73 -3.44 -5.75
N GLN A 134 12.81 -2.87 -5.21
CA GLN A 134 13.36 -1.57 -5.56
C GLN A 134 14.89 -1.63 -5.47
N HIS A 135 15.59 -1.26 -6.54
CA HIS A 135 17.05 -1.18 -6.59
C HIS A 135 17.50 0.20 -7.05
N ILE A 136 18.23 0.91 -6.20
CA ILE A 136 18.73 2.25 -6.46
C ILE A 136 20.01 2.15 -7.30
N LEU A 137 19.96 2.66 -8.53
CA LEU A 137 21.08 2.66 -9.46
C LEU A 137 21.96 3.91 -9.30
N ASN A 138 21.34 5.07 -9.12
CA ASN A 138 22.02 6.36 -8.98
C ASN A 138 21.19 7.34 -8.16
N MET A 139 21.88 8.23 -7.46
CA MET A 139 21.26 9.34 -6.72
C MET A 139 22.11 10.60 -6.88
N GLU A 140 21.47 11.72 -7.16
CA GLU A 140 22.14 13.01 -7.26
C GLU A 140 21.27 14.17 -6.81
N ILE A 141 21.90 15.15 -6.19
CA ILE A 141 21.32 16.45 -5.87
C ILE A 141 21.72 17.44 -6.95
N ARG A 142 20.76 18.19 -7.47
CA ARG A 142 20.98 19.27 -8.43
C ARG A 142 20.52 20.58 -7.81
N VAL A 143 21.45 21.52 -7.66
CA VAL A 143 21.24 22.80 -6.97
C VAL A 143 22.28 23.80 -7.48
N ASP A 144 21.89 25.05 -7.69
CA ASP A 144 22.76 26.13 -8.19
C ASP A 144 23.50 25.80 -9.51
N GLY A 145 22.88 24.94 -10.34
CA GLY A 145 23.50 24.42 -11.58
C GLY A 145 24.58 23.35 -11.37
N ASP A 146 24.90 23.00 -10.12
CA ASP A 146 25.81 21.91 -9.77
C ASP A 146 25.05 20.58 -9.66
N THR A 147 25.74 19.48 -9.99
CA THR A 147 25.26 18.10 -9.77
C THR A 147 26.17 17.40 -8.77
N ILE A 148 25.60 16.91 -7.68
CA ILE A 148 26.30 16.28 -6.57
C ILE A 148 25.83 14.83 -6.44
N THR A 149 26.69 13.87 -6.77
CA THR A 149 26.39 12.45 -6.56
C THR A 149 26.28 12.11 -5.09
N ILE A 150 25.20 11.44 -4.71
CA ILE A 150 24.93 10.96 -3.36
C ILE A 150 25.26 9.46 -3.32
N PRO A 151 26.12 9.00 -2.39
CA PRO A 151 26.45 7.60 -2.32
C PRO A 151 25.27 6.77 -1.79
N ALA A 152 25.18 5.51 -2.21
CA ALA A 152 24.21 4.55 -1.71
C ALA A 152 24.21 4.50 -0.17
N ASN A 153 23.02 4.52 0.43
CA ASN A 153 22.80 4.55 1.88
C ASN A 153 23.48 5.74 2.61
N GLY A 154 23.94 6.76 1.88
CA GLY A 154 24.72 7.87 2.44
C GLY A 154 26.13 7.46 2.90
N LEU A 155 26.70 6.36 2.37
CA LEU A 155 28.00 5.83 2.79
C LEU A 155 29.07 5.90 1.70
N PRO A 156 30.25 6.51 1.95
CA PRO A 156 30.70 7.09 3.21
C PRO A 156 29.98 8.39 3.56
N THR A 157 29.78 8.63 4.85
CA THR A 157 29.09 9.82 5.35
C THR A 157 29.91 11.09 5.14
N ARG A 158 29.23 12.21 4.95
CA ARG A 158 29.82 13.54 4.86
C ARG A 158 29.22 14.45 5.92
N SER A 159 30.04 14.86 6.89
CA SER A 159 29.63 15.81 7.95
C SER A 159 29.50 17.23 7.41
N LYS A 160 28.77 18.10 8.13
CA LYS A 160 28.61 19.52 7.78
C LYS A 160 29.94 20.26 7.61
N ALA A 161 30.94 19.97 8.44
CA ALA A 161 32.28 20.56 8.32
C ALA A 161 32.98 20.24 6.98
N ASN A 162 32.55 19.18 6.30
CA ASN A 162 33.04 18.75 4.98
C ASN A 162 31.96 18.85 3.90
N ALA A 163 30.94 19.69 4.12
CA ALA A 163 29.86 19.92 3.17
C ALA A 163 30.42 20.29 1.79
N VAL A 164 29.73 19.85 0.75
CA VAL A 164 29.93 20.39 -0.60
C VAL A 164 29.43 21.82 -0.56
N ILE A 165 30.29 22.77 -0.95
CA ILE A 165 29.91 24.15 -1.17
C ILE A 165 29.60 24.30 -2.66
N THR A 166 28.39 24.72 -2.98
CA THR A 166 27.92 24.90 -4.35
C THR A 166 28.48 26.19 -4.96
N SER A 167 28.25 26.39 -6.24
CA SER A 167 28.63 27.58 -7.01
C SER A 167 28.11 28.88 -6.42
N ASP A 168 26.91 28.87 -5.81
CA ASP A 168 26.31 30.03 -5.15
C ASP A 168 26.54 30.09 -3.64
N GLY A 169 27.35 29.15 -3.10
CA GLY A 169 27.79 29.15 -1.71
C GLY A 169 26.88 28.40 -0.74
N ASN A 170 25.87 27.69 -1.25
CA ASN A 170 24.99 26.82 -0.48
C ASN A 170 25.72 25.54 -0.04
N GLN A 171 25.20 24.84 0.96
CA GLN A 171 25.87 23.70 1.58
C GLN A 171 25.04 22.42 1.43
N VAL A 172 25.68 21.34 0.98
CA VAL A 172 25.07 20.01 0.90
C VAL A 172 25.95 18.98 1.64
N TRP A 173 25.35 18.22 2.56
CA TRP A 173 26.04 17.15 3.30
C TRP A 173 25.09 16.00 3.64
N TRP A 174 25.63 14.85 4.03
CA TRP A 174 24.86 13.65 4.39
C TRP A 174 25.53 12.99 5.61
N PRO A 175 25.19 13.44 6.82
CA PRO A 175 25.84 13.03 8.05
C PRO A 175 25.44 11.60 8.44
N SER A 176 26.14 11.03 9.43
CA SER A 176 25.61 9.85 10.13
C SER A 176 24.28 10.19 10.82
N PRO A 177 23.36 9.22 10.96
CA PRO A 177 22.16 9.40 11.77
C PRO A 177 22.51 9.89 13.17
N GLY A 178 21.76 10.86 13.68
CA GLY A 178 22.03 11.49 14.97
C GLY A 178 21.13 12.67 15.24
N THR A 179 21.19 13.20 16.47
CA THR A 179 20.33 14.30 16.91
C THR A 179 20.98 15.67 16.64
N GLY A 180 20.14 16.69 16.40
CA GLY A 180 20.58 18.08 16.20
C GLY A 180 20.48 18.56 14.75
N SER A 181 20.61 19.87 14.55
CA SER A 181 20.34 20.55 13.26
C SER A 181 21.26 20.11 12.11
N ASP A 182 22.43 19.57 12.44
CA ASP A 182 23.44 19.17 11.46
C ASP A 182 23.41 17.68 11.13
N ASN A 183 22.55 16.92 11.81
CA ASN A 183 22.45 15.46 11.71
C ASN A 183 21.11 15.05 11.08
N CYS A 184 20.95 13.75 10.83
CA CYS A 184 19.74 13.18 10.27
C CYS A 184 18.97 12.34 11.31
N GLU A 185 17.68 12.62 11.42
CA GLU A 185 16.70 11.84 12.18
C GLU A 185 15.44 11.75 11.30
N PRO A 186 14.82 10.58 11.10
CA PRO A 186 15.07 9.31 11.81
C PRO A 186 16.12 8.37 11.19
N GLY A 187 16.63 8.64 9.99
CA GLY A 187 17.54 7.73 9.28
C GLY A 187 18.53 8.48 8.39
N PRO A 188 19.27 7.79 7.50
CA PRO A 188 20.17 8.45 6.56
C PRO A 188 19.45 9.49 5.70
N CYS A 189 20.01 10.70 5.65
CA CYS A 189 19.42 11.81 4.92
C CYS A 189 20.50 12.71 4.29
N ILE A 190 20.06 13.53 3.35
CA ILE A 190 20.79 14.66 2.80
C ILE A 190 20.28 15.92 3.49
N ARG A 191 21.22 16.74 3.93
CA ARG A 191 20.97 18.06 4.47
C ARG A 191 21.37 19.10 3.44
N VAL A 192 20.49 20.06 3.21
CA VAL A 192 20.75 21.20 2.34
C VAL A 192 20.48 22.49 3.11
N SER A 193 21.48 23.36 3.17
CA SER A 193 21.36 24.71 3.73
C SER A 193 21.57 25.70 2.60
N MET A 194 20.54 26.48 2.29
CA MET A 194 20.58 27.40 1.16
C MET A 194 19.91 28.74 1.45
N ASP A 195 20.50 29.80 0.92
CA ASP A 195 19.94 31.15 0.94
C ASP A 195 19.35 31.49 -0.44
N VAL A 196 18.11 31.95 -0.46
CA VAL A 196 17.42 32.40 -1.67
C VAL A 196 17.31 33.93 -1.62
N PRO A 197 17.96 34.67 -2.53
CA PRO A 197 17.89 36.13 -2.56
C PRO A 197 16.47 36.67 -2.71
N SER A 198 16.26 37.91 -2.26
CA SER A 198 14.97 38.61 -2.42
C SER A 198 14.61 38.78 -3.89
N GLY A 199 13.37 38.45 -4.24
CA GLY A 199 12.83 38.58 -5.59
C GLY A 199 13.32 37.52 -6.57
N THR A 200 13.93 36.44 -6.09
CA THR A 200 14.41 35.32 -6.93
C THR A 200 13.63 34.03 -6.65
N HIS A 201 13.90 33.05 -7.50
CA HIS A 201 13.35 31.71 -7.43
C HIS A 201 14.49 30.72 -7.66
N GLU A 202 14.57 29.70 -6.81
CA GLU A 202 15.56 28.62 -6.92
C GLU A 202 14.87 27.26 -6.82
N THR A 203 15.48 26.25 -7.44
CA THR A 203 15.00 24.86 -7.40
C THR A 203 16.10 23.96 -6.84
N LEU A 204 15.71 23.07 -5.94
CA LEU A 204 16.54 21.98 -5.43
C LEU A 204 15.91 20.66 -5.87
N ASP A 205 16.61 19.90 -6.70
CA ASP A 205 16.14 18.61 -7.21
C ASP A 205 16.96 17.48 -6.61
N PHE A 206 16.26 16.45 -6.13
CA PHE A 206 16.86 15.17 -5.79
C PHE A 206 16.39 14.12 -6.81
N ALA A 207 17.30 13.72 -7.69
CA ALA A 207 17.05 12.77 -8.76
C ALA A 207 17.54 11.37 -8.35
N ILE A 208 16.66 10.38 -8.48
CA ILE A 208 16.91 8.99 -8.13
C ILE A 208 16.59 8.11 -9.33
N THR A 209 17.60 7.44 -9.87
CA THR A 209 17.43 6.42 -10.90
C THR A 209 17.33 5.06 -10.22
N LEU A 210 16.27 4.32 -10.48
CA LEU A 210 16.01 3.03 -9.87
C LEU A 210 15.38 2.02 -10.83
N GLN A 211 15.54 0.74 -10.51
CA GLN A 211 14.75 -0.35 -11.04
C GLN A 211 13.69 -0.74 -10.00
N SER A 212 12.46 -0.99 -10.44
CA SER A 212 11.36 -1.43 -9.59
C SER A 212 10.59 -2.57 -10.25
N THR A 213 10.23 -3.57 -9.45
CA THR A 213 9.68 -4.84 -9.94
C THR A 213 8.39 -5.18 -9.21
N SER A 214 7.36 -5.58 -9.96
CA SER A 214 6.11 -6.08 -9.39
C SER A 214 6.34 -7.35 -8.59
N HIS A 215 5.82 -7.39 -7.37
CA HIS A 215 5.94 -8.53 -6.47
C HIS A 215 4.61 -8.74 -5.73
N THR A 216 4.31 -9.97 -5.34
CA THR A 216 3.13 -10.28 -4.54
C THR A 216 3.47 -11.18 -3.36
N TRP A 217 2.84 -10.88 -2.23
CA TRP A 217 2.81 -11.75 -1.05
C TRP A 217 1.47 -12.49 -0.95
N TRP A 218 0.69 -12.52 -2.03
CA TRP A 218 -0.64 -13.12 -2.07
C TRP A 218 -0.65 -14.39 -2.92
N HIS A 219 -0.86 -15.52 -2.25
CA HIS A 219 -1.08 -16.78 -2.92
C HIS A 219 -2.54 -16.92 -3.38
N SER A 220 -2.86 -16.44 -4.57
CA SER A 220 -4.22 -16.50 -5.12
C SER A 220 -4.28 -16.65 -6.63
N THR A 221 -5.33 -17.29 -7.12
CA THR A 221 -5.66 -17.35 -8.55
C THR A 221 -5.95 -15.97 -9.15
N ARG A 222 -6.29 -14.98 -8.31
CA ARG A 222 -6.58 -13.60 -8.71
C ARG A 222 -5.36 -12.78 -9.07
N VAL A 223 -4.17 -13.22 -8.66
CA VAL A 223 -2.90 -12.58 -9.00
C VAL A 223 -2.32 -13.23 -10.25
N ASP A 224 -1.80 -12.43 -11.18
CA ASP A 224 -1.14 -12.94 -12.39
C ASP A 224 0.03 -13.86 -12.01
N GLY A 225 0.14 -15.02 -12.67
CA GLY A 225 1.21 -15.99 -12.41
C GLY A 225 2.61 -15.51 -12.80
N LYS A 226 2.72 -14.37 -13.49
CA LYS A 226 3.99 -13.72 -13.78
C LYS A 226 4.59 -12.96 -12.59
N LEU A 227 3.80 -12.66 -11.56
CA LEU A 227 4.31 -11.97 -10.39
C LEU A 227 5.13 -12.91 -9.53
N ASP A 228 6.33 -12.47 -9.19
CA ASP A 228 7.19 -13.15 -8.24
C ASP A 228 6.62 -13.08 -6.81
N GLY A 229 7.00 -14.04 -5.96
CA GLY A 229 6.53 -14.16 -4.57
C GLY A 229 5.18 -14.88 -4.40
N LYS A 230 4.46 -15.16 -5.48
CA LYS A 230 3.14 -15.83 -5.43
C LYS A 230 3.20 -17.22 -4.81
N SER A 231 4.29 -17.98 -5.00
CA SER A 231 4.45 -19.32 -4.44
C SER A 231 4.66 -19.28 -2.93
N GLU A 232 5.35 -18.26 -2.44
CA GLU A 232 5.68 -18.03 -1.02
C GLU A 232 4.58 -17.22 -0.32
N GLY A 233 3.64 -16.65 -1.07
CA GLY A 233 2.59 -15.80 -0.55
C GLY A 233 1.65 -16.46 0.46
N ASN A 234 0.98 -15.60 1.22
CA ASN A 234 -0.03 -15.95 2.19
C ASN A 234 -1.43 -16.01 1.55
N SER A 235 -2.36 -16.71 2.19
CA SER A 235 -3.75 -16.86 1.78
C SER A 235 -4.58 -17.39 2.94
N VAL A 236 -5.91 -17.35 2.85
CA VAL A 236 -6.82 -17.91 3.86
C VAL A 236 -6.41 -19.33 4.27
N ALA A 237 -6.11 -20.20 3.30
CA ALA A 237 -5.80 -21.61 3.53
C ALA A 237 -4.39 -21.87 4.10
N ARG A 238 -3.50 -20.87 4.07
CA ARG A 238 -2.11 -20.98 4.55
C ARG A 238 -1.89 -20.23 5.85
N SER A 239 -2.75 -19.26 6.16
CA SER A 239 -2.49 -18.29 7.22
C SER A 239 -2.61 -18.91 8.61
N GLY A 240 -1.75 -18.43 9.49
CA GLY A 240 -1.80 -18.70 10.91
C GLY A 240 -2.74 -17.77 11.67
N THR A 241 -2.65 -17.86 12.98
CA THR A 241 -3.43 -17.17 13.98
C THR A 241 -2.82 -15.82 14.36
N PHE A 242 -3.58 -15.02 15.11
CA PHE A 242 -3.05 -13.80 15.73
C PHE A 242 -1.87 -14.08 16.67
N GLU A 243 -1.85 -15.20 17.38
CA GLU A 243 -0.77 -15.57 18.31
C GLU A 243 0.51 -15.92 17.53
N GLU A 244 0.40 -16.68 16.44
CA GLU A 244 1.54 -16.99 15.58
C GLU A 244 2.16 -15.72 15.00
N ALA A 245 1.34 -14.73 14.62
CA ALA A 245 1.83 -13.43 14.14
C ALA A 245 2.74 -12.70 15.15
N GLN A 246 2.57 -12.97 16.46
CA GLN A 246 3.38 -12.38 17.53
C GLN A 246 4.75 -13.05 17.66
N ASN A 247 4.87 -14.30 17.21
CA ASN A 247 6.03 -15.16 17.42
C ASN A 247 6.93 -15.30 16.19
N ARG A 248 6.41 -15.08 14.97
CA ARG A 248 7.18 -15.14 13.72
C ARG A 248 8.32 -14.10 13.69
N GLY A 249 9.41 -14.42 13.02
CA GLY A 249 10.61 -13.55 12.96
C GLY A 249 11.17 -13.26 14.36
N SER A 250 11.17 -14.25 15.25
CA SER A 250 11.56 -14.15 16.66
C SER A 250 10.74 -13.11 17.45
N GLY A 251 9.56 -12.74 16.95
CA GLY A 251 8.72 -11.69 17.51
C GLY A 251 9.28 -10.27 17.35
N SER A 252 10.23 -10.03 16.44
CA SER A 252 10.84 -8.71 16.24
C SER A 252 9.80 -7.66 15.86
N ARG A 253 9.01 -7.91 14.80
CA ARG A 253 7.93 -7.00 14.36
C ARG A 253 6.84 -6.83 15.39
N TYR A 254 6.54 -7.87 16.17
CA TYR A 254 5.59 -7.75 17.27
C TYR A 254 6.13 -6.82 18.37
N THR A 255 7.41 -6.96 18.72
CA THR A 255 8.06 -6.11 19.71
C THR A 255 8.21 -4.67 19.21
N GLU A 256 8.56 -4.46 17.95
CA GLU A 256 8.71 -3.13 17.36
C GLU A 256 7.35 -2.41 17.23
N TYR A 257 6.31 -3.16 16.85
CA TYR A 257 5.05 -2.61 16.39
C TYR A 257 3.84 -3.26 17.06
N GLY A 258 3.67 -4.58 16.88
CA GLY A 258 2.44 -5.32 17.22
C GLY A 258 1.95 -5.18 18.66
N GLN A 259 2.87 -5.12 19.64
CA GLN A 259 2.56 -4.98 21.06
C GLN A 259 2.05 -3.59 21.46
N HIS A 260 2.22 -2.59 20.58
CA HIS A 260 1.86 -1.21 20.85
C HIS A 260 0.44 -0.91 20.36
N ILE A 261 -0.51 -0.89 21.31
CA ILE A 261 -1.92 -0.60 21.02
C ILE A 261 -2.16 0.83 20.52
N GLU A 262 -1.29 1.77 20.91
CA GLU A 262 -1.30 3.19 20.54
C GLU A 262 0.06 3.53 19.92
N TRP A 263 0.09 4.23 18.79
CA TRP A 263 1.30 4.52 18.02
C TRP A 263 1.24 5.89 17.35
N TYR A 264 2.41 6.55 17.27
CA TYR A 264 2.61 7.90 16.72
C TYR A 264 1.73 8.99 17.37
N ASP A 265 2.12 9.48 18.56
CA ASP A 265 1.46 10.61 19.21
C ASP A 265 1.90 11.92 18.55
N ARG A 266 0.96 12.59 17.89
CA ARG A 266 1.26 13.81 17.13
C ARG A 266 1.27 15.07 17.98
N ASN A 267 0.75 14.99 19.20
CA ASN A 267 0.63 16.14 20.09
C ASN A 267 1.61 16.10 21.25
N CYS A 268 2.01 14.91 21.69
CA CYS A 268 2.78 14.75 22.92
C CYS A 268 4.17 14.21 22.66
N GLN A 269 5.18 14.92 23.17
CA GLN A 269 6.53 14.37 23.24
C GLN A 269 6.62 13.26 24.29
N PRO A 270 7.53 12.29 24.13
CA PRO A 270 7.79 11.29 25.16
C PRO A 270 8.01 11.95 26.53
N ASN A 271 7.18 11.62 27.52
CA ASN A 271 7.21 12.12 28.90
C ASN A 271 6.77 13.58 29.14
N GLN A 272 5.98 14.20 28.25
CA GLN A 272 5.41 15.54 28.50
C GLN A 272 4.17 15.47 29.42
N PRO A 273 4.22 15.97 30.67
CA PRO A 273 3.08 15.89 31.60
C PRO A 273 1.96 16.85 31.18
N GLY A 274 0.71 16.40 31.25
CA GLY A 274 -0.48 17.23 30.98
C GLY A 274 -0.77 17.49 29.50
N CYS A 275 -0.10 16.78 28.59
CA CYS A 275 -0.40 16.82 27.17
C CYS A 275 -1.60 15.91 26.83
N ASN A 276 -2.45 16.36 25.90
CA ASN A 276 -3.57 15.57 25.38
C ASN A 276 -3.10 14.77 24.16
N SER A 277 -2.97 13.46 24.34
CA SER A 277 -2.53 12.55 23.28
C SER A 277 -3.40 12.61 22.03
N ASN A 278 -2.74 12.49 20.88
CA ASN A 278 -3.35 12.46 19.56
C ASN A 278 -2.68 11.39 18.70
N TRP A 279 -2.91 10.15 19.09
CA TRP A 279 -2.38 8.96 18.41
C TRP A 279 -2.95 8.86 16.99
N ALA A 280 -2.07 8.75 15.99
CA ALA A 280 -2.50 8.48 14.62
C ALA A 280 -3.10 7.07 14.51
N ILE A 281 -2.50 6.10 15.21
CA ILE A 281 -2.93 4.70 15.24
C ILE A 281 -3.33 4.34 16.68
N SER A 282 -4.54 3.82 16.87
CA SER A 282 -4.98 3.30 18.16
C SER A 282 -6.02 2.18 18.01
N GLY A 283 -5.73 1.02 18.59
CA GLY A 283 -6.69 -0.08 18.77
C GLY A 283 -7.40 -0.06 20.12
N LYS A 284 -7.17 0.97 20.95
CA LYS A 284 -7.63 1.02 22.34
C LYS A 284 -9.03 1.60 22.42
N GLN A 285 -9.98 0.82 22.95
CA GLN A 285 -11.40 1.20 23.03
C GLN A 285 -11.67 2.59 23.65
N SER A 286 -10.86 3.02 24.63
CA SER A 286 -11.06 4.31 25.29
C SER A 286 -10.66 5.52 24.44
N SER A 287 -9.70 5.37 23.53
CA SER A 287 -9.21 6.46 22.65
C SER A 287 -9.70 6.32 21.21
N ALA A 288 -10.07 5.12 20.78
CA ALA A 288 -10.58 4.81 19.44
C ALA A 288 -11.77 3.83 19.47
N PRO A 289 -12.95 4.26 19.98
CA PRO A 289 -14.11 3.39 20.11
C PRO A 289 -14.69 2.93 18.77
N THR A 290 -14.65 3.77 17.73
CA THR A 290 -15.16 3.40 16.38
C THR A 290 -14.26 2.35 15.74
N ILE A 291 -12.94 2.47 15.89
CA ILE A 291 -11.99 1.42 15.50
C ILE A 291 -12.33 0.10 16.19
N PHE A 292 -12.46 0.13 17.52
CA PHE A 292 -12.71 -1.08 18.30
C PHE A 292 -14.03 -1.77 17.92
N GLN A 293 -15.09 -0.98 17.67
CA GLN A 293 -16.37 -1.51 17.21
C GLN A 293 -16.31 -2.07 15.79
N THR A 294 -15.58 -1.40 14.89
CA THR A 294 -15.38 -1.85 13.51
C THR A 294 -14.60 -3.17 13.48
N ALA A 295 -13.52 -3.26 14.24
CA ALA A 295 -12.76 -4.49 14.44
C ALA A 295 -13.63 -5.67 14.91
N ALA A 296 -14.49 -5.43 15.92
CA ALA A 296 -15.42 -6.45 16.41
C ALA A 296 -16.47 -6.84 15.35
N SER A 297 -16.94 -5.89 14.53
CA SER A 297 -17.87 -6.17 13.43
C SER A 297 -17.22 -7.00 12.33
N ILE A 298 -15.97 -6.71 11.97
CA ILE A 298 -15.20 -7.47 10.99
C ILE A 298 -15.01 -8.91 11.47
N GLU A 299 -14.53 -9.10 12.72
CA GLU A 299 -14.39 -10.43 13.31
C GLU A 299 -15.74 -11.19 13.37
N ALA A 300 -16.84 -10.50 13.66
CA ALA A 300 -18.17 -11.11 13.69
C ALA A 300 -18.68 -11.51 12.29
N SER A 301 -18.18 -10.88 11.23
CA SER A 301 -18.54 -11.20 9.83
C SER A 301 -17.84 -12.46 9.32
N LEU A 302 -16.71 -12.86 9.93
CA LEU A 302 -15.97 -14.04 9.54
C LEU A 302 -16.66 -15.34 10.02
N PRO A 303 -16.57 -16.44 9.24
CA PRO A 303 -16.96 -17.76 9.71
C PRO A 303 -16.23 -18.15 10.98
N ASN A 304 -16.85 -19.01 11.79
CA ASN A 304 -16.27 -19.45 13.06
C ASN A 304 -14.88 -20.08 12.91
N SER A 305 -14.60 -20.75 11.79
CA SER A 305 -13.30 -21.37 11.49
C SER A 305 -12.22 -20.38 11.08
N LEU A 306 -12.55 -19.11 10.86
CA LEU A 306 -11.62 -18.06 10.41
C LEU A 306 -11.48 -16.92 11.43
N LYS A 307 -12.08 -17.05 12.63
CA LYS A 307 -12.08 -15.96 13.62
C LYS A 307 -10.72 -15.63 14.20
N ASP A 308 -9.80 -16.60 14.23
CA ASP A 308 -8.42 -16.42 14.65
C ASP A 308 -7.45 -16.26 13.47
N ASN A 309 -7.89 -16.49 12.23
CA ASN A 309 -7.06 -16.46 11.04
C ASN A 309 -6.63 -15.01 10.73
N ALA A 310 -5.31 -14.76 10.83
CA ALA A 310 -4.74 -13.43 10.71
C ALA A 310 -4.94 -12.83 9.31
N TYR A 311 -4.75 -13.64 8.26
CA TYR A 311 -4.99 -13.22 6.88
C TYR A 311 -6.46 -12.86 6.66
N ALA A 312 -7.40 -13.71 7.06
CA ALA A 312 -8.82 -13.50 6.83
C ALA A 312 -9.30 -12.21 7.51
N TYR A 313 -8.84 -11.94 8.74
CA TYR A 313 -9.14 -10.70 9.44
C TYR A 313 -8.53 -9.47 8.75
N ALA A 314 -7.27 -9.53 8.33
CA ALA A 314 -6.61 -8.44 7.62
C ALA A 314 -7.25 -8.18 6.25
N ARG A 315 -7.58 -9.24 5.50
CA ARG A 315 -8.25 -9.19 4.20
C ARG A 315 -9.65 -8.59 4.32
N ALA A 316 -10.46 -9.08 5.27
CA ALA A 316 -11.79 -8.53 5.53
C ALA A 316 -11.74 -7.06 5.94
N THR A 317 -10.70 -6.65 6.68
CA THR A 317 -10.48 -5.24 7.03
C THR A 317 -10.17 -4.40 5.80
N PHE A 318 -9.25 -4.86 4.93
CA PHE A 318 -8.90 -4.19 3.69
C PHE A 318 -10.14 -4.03 2.78
N ASP A 319 -10.91 -5.10 2.59
CA ASP A 319 -12.13 -5.06 1.77
C ASP A 319 -13.18 -4.14 2.38
N TRP A 320 -13.38 -4.19 3.70
CA TRP A 320 -14.33 -3.30 4.39
C TRP A 320 -13.95 -1.83 4.23
N LEU A 321 -12.68 -1.46 4.36
CA LEU A 321 -12.24 -0.07 4.16
C LEU A 321 -12.47 0.39 2.72
N ASN A 322 -12.14 -0.45 1.73
CA ASN A 322 -12.41 -0.15 0.32
C ASN A 322 -13.89 0.08 0.01
N ASP A 323 -14.77 -0.70 0.65
CA ASP A 323 -16.22 -0.61 0.43
C ASP A 323 -16.87 0.56 1.18
N ASN A 324 -16.28 1.02 2.29
CA ASN A 324 -16.95 1.94 3.22
C ASN A 324 -16.27 3.31 3.36
N ILE A 325 -14.99 3.43 3.00
CA ILE A 325 -14.20 4.66 3.21
C ILE A 325 -13.72 5.21 1.86
N PRO A 326 -14.48 6.14 1.25
CA PRO A 326 -14.04 6.82 0.04
C PRO A 326 -12.85 7.75 0.30
N TYR A 327 -12.12 8.07 -0.77
CA TYR A 327 -11.01 9.02 -0.73
C TYR A 327 -11.49 10.44 -0.41
N ASP A 328 -10.82 11.11 0.54
CA ASP A 328 -11.11 12.50 0.90
C ASP A 328 -10.20 13.50 0.18
N TYR A 329 -10.70 14.10 -0.90
CA TYR A 329 -9.99 15.15 -1.65
C TYR A 329 -9.81 16.47 -0.87
N ASN A 330 -10.45 16.62 0.29
CA ASN A 330 -10.32 17.80 1.16
C ASN A 330 -9.68 17.42 2.50
N ALA A 331 -8.92 16.33 2.55
CA ALA A 331 -8.19 15.93 3.73
C ALA A 331 -7.29 17.08 4.24
N PRO A 332 -7.18 17.25 5.57
CA PRO A 332 -6.32 18.28 6.14
C PRO A 332 -4.83 18.00 5.87
N ASN A 333 -4.00 19.05 5.81
CA ASN A 333 -2.55 18.92 5.64
C ASN A 333 -1.87 18.02 6.69
N THR A 334 -2.40 18.00 7.90
CA THR A 334 -2.01 17.01 8.92
C THR A 334 -3.04 15.91 8.89
N ALA A 335 -2.64 14.72 8.42
CA ALA A 335 -3.50 13.55 8.36
C ALA A 335 -4.28 13.36 9.66
N ARG A 336 -5.51 12.89 9.59
CA ARG A 336 -6.33 12.46 10.74
C ARG A 336 -5.89 11.10 11.29
N SER A 337 -6.29 10.77 12.51
CA SER A 337 -6.09 9.43 13.07
C SER A 337 -7.04 8.41 12.44
N GLY A 338 -6.79 7.12 12.65
CA GLY A 338 -7.70 6.05 12.20
C GLY A 338 -9.13 6.21 12.74
N GLU A 339 -9.28 6.59 14.01
CA GLU A 339 -10.59 6.88 14.61
C GLU A 339 -11.32 8.04 13.92
N GLN A 340 -10.59 9.11 13.62
CA GLN A 340 -11.13 10.29 12.95
C GLN A 340 -11.50 9.99 11.49
N CYS A 341 -10.70 9.18 10.79
CA CYS A 341 -10.98 8.68 9.44
C CYS A 341 -12.30 7.89 9.42
N LEU A 342 -12.47 6.92 10.31
CA LEU A 342 -13.72 6.14 10.38
C LEU A 342 -14.93 6.99 10.81
N THR A 343 -14.74 7.93 11.73
CA THR A 343 -15.80 8.85 12.16
C THR A 343 -16.24 9.79 11.03
N ALA A 344 -15.29 10.25 10.22
CA ALA A 344 -15.57 11.08 9.05
C ALA A 344 -16.15 10.29 7.87
N VAL A 345 -15.98 8.96 7.86
CA VAL A 345 -16.36 8.07 6.75
C VAL A 345 -15.69 8.50 5.44
N ALA A 346 -14.47 9.02 5.54
CA ALA A 346 -13.64 9.44 4.42
C ALA A 346 -12.20 9.64 4.92
N GLY A 347 -11.22 9.33 4.09
CA GLY A 347 -9.83 9.63 4.38
C GLY A 347 -8.92 9.56 3.16
N ASP A 348 -7.76 10.19 3.23
CA ASP A 348 -6.70 10.10 2.23
C ASP A 348 -5.78 8.88 2.48
N CYS A 349 -4.62 8.84 1.81
CA CYS A 349 -3.69 7.71 1.87
C CYS A 349 -3.16 7.40 3.28
N ASP A 350 -2.72 8.43 4.01
CA ASP A 350 -2.22 8.30 5.37
C ASP A 350 -3.36 7.88 6.32
N GLU A 351 -4.53 8.50 6.17
CA GLU A 351 -5.67 8.30 7.07
C GLU A 351 -6.33 6.92 6.93
N GLN A 352 -6.45 6.40 5.72
CA GLN A 352 -6.95 5.04 5.51
C GLN A 352 -5.92 4.00 5.97
N SER A 353 -4.63 4.27 5.79
CA SER A 353 -3.56 3.43 6.36
C SER A 353 -3.60 3.44 7.88
N ASN A 354 -3.85 4.60 8.51
CA ASN A 354 -4.04 4.74 9.96
C ASN A 354 -5.21 3.90 10.45
N ALA A 355 -6.33 3.91 9.72
CA ALA A 355 -7.50 3.11 10.06
C ALA A 355 -7.22 1.60 9.95
N PHE A 356 -6.61 1.15 8.85
CA PHE A 356 -6.20 -0.25 8.65
C PHE A 356 -5.29 -0.73 9.78
N MET A 357 -4.21 0.00 10.05
CA MET A 357 -3.25 -0.35 11.10
C MET A 357 -3.89 -0.34 12.49
N SER A 358 -4.77 0.62 12.77
CA SER A 358 -5.50 0.68 14.05
C SER A 358 -6.39 -0.54 14.30
N ILE A 359 -7.08 -1.03 13.27
CA ILE A 359 -7.89 -2.26 13.36
C ILE A 359 -7.00 -3.49 13.54
N MET A 360 -5.82 -3.53 12.91
CA MET A 360 -4.82 -4.59 13.09
C MET A 360 -4.28 -4.62 14.53
N ARG A 361 -4.04 -3.46 15.15
CA ARG A 361 -3.57 -3.35 16.55
C ARG A 361 -4.54 -3.97 17.56
N VAL A 362 -5.85 -4.00 17.28
CA VAL A 362 -6.84 -4.66 18.17
C VAL A 362 -6.52 -6.14 18.38
N LYS A 363 -5.90 -6.79 17.39
CA LYS A 363 -5.49 -8.20 17.43
C LYS A 363 -3.97 -8.39 17.59
N GLY A 364 -3.21 -7.31 17.77
CA GLY A 364 -1.76 -7.37 17.90
C GLY A 364 -1.02 -7.74 16.61
N ILE A 365 -1.68 -7.62 15.44
CA ILE A 365 -1.02 -7.88 14.15
C ILE A 365 -0.03 -6.75 13.86
N PRO A 366 1.26 -7.06 13.62
CA PRO A 366 2.27 -6.04 13.31
C PRO A 366 1.98 -5.34 11.98
N THR A 367 1.91 -4.01 12.04
CA THR A 367 1.85 -3.11 10.89
C THR A 367 2.72 -1.89 11.14
N TRP A 368 3.23 -1.28 10.07
CA TRP A 368 4.08 -0.09 10.10
C TRP A 368 3.93 0.72 8.80
N TYR A 369 4.30 1.99 8.83
CA TYR A 369 4.20 2.87 7.67
C TYR A 369 5.25 2.56 6.60
N VAL A 370 4.84 2.81 5.36
CA VAL A 370 5.75 3.05 4.24
C VAL A 370 5.34 4.37 3.59
N PHE A 371 6.34 5.19 3.29
CA PHE A 371 6.19 6.49 2.66
C PHE A 371 6.96 6.56 1.35
N GLY A 372 6.39 7.30 0.41
CA GLY A 372 7.08 7.66 -0.82
C GLY A 372 6.16 8.41 -1.76
N ALA A 373 6.17 7.99 -3.02
CA ALA A 373 5.32 8.59 -4.02
C ALA A 373 4.73 7.52 -4.93
N LEU A 374 3.51 7.75 -5.40
CA LEU A 374 2.87 6.94 -6.43
C LEU A 374 2.76 7.73 -7.71
N THR A 375 2.83 7.01 -8.82
CA THR A 375 2.56 7.54 -10.15
C THR A 375 1.45 6.79 -10.84
N ASP A 376 0.90 7.41 -11.88
CA ASP A 376 -0.01 6.73 -12.78
C ASP A 376 0.73 5.66 -13.62
N SER A 377 -0.02 4.84 -14.36
CA SER A 377 0.58 3.76 -15.15
C SER A 377 1.51 4.25 -16.27
N ASN A 378 1.53 5.56 -16.57
CA ASN A 378 2.36 6.17 -17.60
C ASN A 378 3.51 7.00 -17.03
N PHE A 379 3.71 7.01 -15.72
CA PHE A 379 4.74 7.80 -15.03
C PHE A 379 4.60 9.32 -15.23
N GLU A 380 3.39 9.83 -15.54
CA GLU A 380 3.15 11.23 -15.90
C GLU A 380 2.79 12.13 -14.71
N GLN A 381 2.18 11.56 -13.66
CA GLN A 381 1.63 12.31 -12.54
C GLN A 381 1.99 11.63 -11.23
N TRP A 382 2.78 12.32 -10.40
CA TRP A 382 3.19 11.81 -9.10
C TRP A 382 2.49 12.53 -7.96
N GLN A 383 2.22 11.77 -6.90
CA GLN A 383 1.73 12.31 -5.63
C GLN A 383 2.47 11.63 -4.49
N GLY A 384 2.84 12.42 -3.47
CA GLY A 384 3.29 11.86 -2.20
C GLY A 384 2.22 10.94 -1.64
N HIS A 385 2.64 9.80 -1.10
CA HIS A 385 1.73 8.73 -0.71
C HIS A 385 2.27 7.96 0.48
N ALA A 386 1.37 7.48 1.33
CA ALA A 386 1.69 6.50 2.36
C ALA A 386 0.77 5.29 2.30
N TRP A 387 1.31 4.16 2.74
CA TRP A 387 0.59 2.91 2.86
C TRP A 387 1.12 2.10 4.05
N ALA A 388 0.55 0.93 4.29
CA ALA A 388 0.97 0.06 5.39
C ALA A 388 1.73 -1.16 4.87
N TYR A 389 2.73 -1.60 5.61
CA TYR A 389 3.18 -2.99 5.57
C TYR A 389 2.52 -3.78 6.70
N VAL A 390 2.30 -5.07 6.48
CA VAL A 390 1.71 -5.99 7.46
C VAL A 390 2.49 -7.29 7.52
N LEU A 391 2.74 -7.79 8.73
CA LEU A 391 3.23 -9.16 8.92
C LEU A 391 2.05 -10.12 9.00
N LEU A 392 2.03 -11.14 8.13
CA LEU A 392 1.04 -12.21 8.17
C LEU A 392 1.74 -13.57 8.31
N PRO A 393 1.46 -14.34 9.38
CA PRO A 393 2.03 -15.67 9.58
C PRO A 393 1.37 -16.67 8.62
N MET A 394 2.12 -17.66 8.16
CA MET A 394 1.52 -18.94 7.77
C MET A 394 1.29 -19.77 9.05
N SER A 395 0.38 -20.74 9.03
CA SER A 395 0.08 -21.58 10.20
C SER A 395 1.19 -22.59 10.47
N ASP A 396 1.41 -22.94 11.74
CA ASP A 396 2.37 -23.96 12.15
C ASP A 396 2.11 -25.26 11.39
N GLU A 397 0.85 -25.67 11.22
CA GLU A 397 0.51 -26.88 10.47
C GLU A 397 0.92 -26.81 8.99
N TRP A 398 0.74 -25.65 8.35
CA TRP A 398 1.18 -25.46 6.97
C TRP A 398 2.70 -25.46 6.88
N CYS A 399 3.38 -24.75 7.78
CA CYS A 399 4.83 -24.66 7.80
C CYS A 399 5.47 -26.04 7.99
N GLU A 400 5.00 -26.80 8.99
CA GLU A 400 5.48 -28.16 9.28
C GLU A 400 5.22 -29.12 8.12
N ALA A 401 4.02 -29.05 7.52
CA ALA A 401 3.66 -29.90 6.37
C ALA A 401 4.48 -29.61 5.11
N ASN A 402 5.04 -28.41 4.99
CA ASN A 402 5.89 -27.99 3.87
C ASN A 402 7.36 -27.88 4.26
N GLU A 403 7.74 -28.41 5.43
CA GLU A 403 9.11 -28.44 5.94
C GLU A 403 9.76 -27.03 6.03
N VAL A 404 8.94 -25.99 6.21
CA VAL A 404 9.37 -24.59 6.37
C VAL A 404 9.68 -24.31 7.84
N GLU A 405 10.81 -23.65 8.10
CA GLU A 405 11.17 -23.21 9.45
C GLU A 405 10.18 -22.16 9.96
N LEU A 406 9.54 -22.45 11.10
CA LEU A 406 8.53 -21.58 11.73
C LEU A 406 8.99 -20.13 11.85
N ASN A 407 10.27 -19.91 12.16
CA ASN A 407 10.78 -18.56 12.34
C ASN A 407 10.74 -17.71 11.06
N SER A 408 10.88 -18.32 9.89
CA SER A 408 10.82 -17.67 8.57
C SER A 408 9.43 -17.72 7.93
N CYS A 409 8.48 -18.46 8.53
CA CYS A 409 7.21 -18.82 7.93
C CYS A 409 6.15 -17.70 8.06
N TYR A 410 6.41 -16.57 7.40
CA TYR A 410 5.55 -15.38 7.35
C TYR A 410 5.83 -14.56 6.09
N VAL A 411 4.97 -13.60 5.80
CA VAL A 411 5.22 -12.55 4.79
C VAL A 411 5.17 -11.16 5.44
N GLU A 412 5.97 -10.23 4.93
CA GLU A 412 5.86 -8.78 5.22
C GLU A 412 5.37 -8.08 3.95
N GLY A 413 4.05 -7.93 3.84
CA GLY A 413 3.41 -7.53 2.59
C GLY A 413 2.88 -6.11 2.58
N SER A 414 2.89 -5.50 1.39
CA SER A 414 2.33 -4.16 1.14
C SER A 414 0.81 -4.15 1.13
N VAL A 415 0.19 -3.19 1.81
CA VAL A 415 -1.25 -2.93 1.82
C VAL A 415 -1.51 -1.45 1.59
N ASP A 416 -2.02 -1.14 0.41
CA ASP A 416 -2.46 0.21 0.03
C ASP A 416 -3.96 0.17 -0.26
N VAL A 417 -4.73 0.61 0.74
CA VAL A 417 -6.19 0.63 0.73
C VAL A 417 -6.70 1.55 -0.37
N VAL A 418 -6.22 2.79 -0.43
CA VAL A 418 -6.71 3.81 -1.37
C VAL A 418 -6.60 3.36 -2.83
N ASN A 419 -5.55 2.63 -3.18
CA ASN A 419 -5.32 2.14 -4.55
C ASN A 419 -5.74 0.69 -4.77
N HIS A 420 -6.50 0.09 -3.85
CA HIS A 420 -6.97 -1.29 -3.92
C HIS A 420 -5.83 -2.30 -4.18
N LYS A 421 -4.67 -2.10 -3.54
CA LYS A 421 -3.50 -2.99 -3.65
C LYS A 421 -3.38 -3.83 -2.39
N TRP A 422 -3.77 -5.09 -2.50
CA TRP A 422 -3.66 -6.08 -1.42
C TRP A 422 -2.44 -6.98 -1.63
N LEU A 423 -1.46 -6.90 -0.72
CA LEU A 423 -0.26 -7.75 -0.72
C LEU A 423 0.46 -7.75 -2.07
N VAL A 424 0.61 -6.57 -2.67
CA VAL A 424 1.30 -6.37 -3.94
C VAL A 424 2.12 -5.09 -3.93
N HIS A 425 3.30 -5.15 -4.54
CA HIS A 425 4.12 -3.99 -4.90
C HIS A 425 4.11 -3.82 -6.43
N THR A 426 4.24 -2.58 -6.90
CA THR A 426 4.16 -2.24 -8.32
C THR A 426 5.25 -1.22 -8.68
N PRO A 427 5.81 -1.22 -9.89
CA PRO A 427 6.82 -0.26 -10.30
C PRO A 427 6.36 1.21 -10.27
N THR A 428 5.05 1.46 -10.27
CA THR A 428 4.48 2.80 -10.11
C THR A 428 4.49 3.31 -8.66
N ALA A 429 5.12 2.57 -7.73
CA ALA A 429 5.36 2.99 -6.36
C ALA A 429 6.87 3.16 -6.14
N TYR A 430 7.26 4.39 -5.82
CA TYR A 430 8.60 4.71 -5.34
C TYR A 430 8.58 4.70 -3.81
N ILE A 431 9.46 3.89 -3.21
CA ILE A 431 9.61 3.79 -1.76
C ILE A 431 10.72 4.75 -1.34
N ASP A 432 10.34 5.81 -0.65
CA ASP A 432 11.28 6.81 -0.12
C ASP A 432 11.79 6.38 1.26
N TRP A 433 10.90 5.89 2.11
CA TRP A 433 11.23 5.45 3.46
C TRP A 433 10.26 4.38 3.97
N ILE A 434 10.80 3.32 4.56
CA ILE A 434 10.05 2.34 5.35
C ILE A 434 10.27 2.69 6.82
N GLU A 435 9.20 2.70 7.60
CA GLU A 435 9.29 3.02 9.01
C GLU A 435 10.28 2.10 9.74
N ASP A 436 11.11 2.73 10.56
CA ASP A 436 11.90 2.08 11.59
C ASP A 436 11.46 2.60 12.96
N SER A 437 11.32 1.69 13.93
CA SER A 437 10.91 1.98 15.30
C SER A 437 11.98 2.82 16.02
N PRO A 438 11.63 3.76 16.91
CA PRO A 438 10.30 4.01 17.51
C PRO A 438 9.42 5.00 16.75
N TRP A 439 8.13 5.04 17.12
CA TRP A 439 7.09 5.89 16.51
C TRP A 439 7.45 7.37 16.34
N SER A 440 8.35 7.93 17.14
CA SER A 440 8.78 9.33 17.01
C SER A 440 9.41 9.62 15.64
N ASN A 441 9.94 8.59 15.00
CA ASN A 441 10.55 8.67 13.68
C ASN A 441 9.56 9.09 12.59
N VAL A 442 8.28 8.71 12.71
CA VAL A 442 7.23 9.09 11.76
C VAL A 442 7.07 10.61 11.71
N GLY A 443 7.08 11.28 12.86
CA GLY A 443 7.04 12.74 12.91
C GLY A 443 8.27 13.39 12.24
N GLY A 444 9.43 12.74 12.36
CA GLY A 444 10.67 13.14 11.66
C GLY A 444 10.48 13.16 10.15
N TYR A 445 9.88 12.13 9.58
CA TYR A 445 9.61 12.06 8.14
C TYR A 445 8.75 13.23 7.63
N TYR A 446 7.66 13.57 8.33
CA TYR A 446 6.82 14.72 7.97
C TYR A 446 7.53 16.08 8.16
N SER A 447 8.52 16.16 9.04
CA SER A 447 9.25 17.38 9.38
C SER A 447 10.55 17.52 8.59
N ALA A 448 10.43 17.54 7.26
CA ALA A 448 11.55 17.58 6.31
C ALA A 448 12.31 18.93 6.24
N GLY A 449 12.46 19.67 7.35
CA GLY A 449 13.29 20.88 7.41
C GLY A 449 12.58 22.15 7.90
N THR A 450 13.34 23.23 8.04
CA THR A 450 12.87 24.55 8.49
C THR A 450 13.11 25.62 7.42
N MET A 451 12.30 26.68 7.48
CA MET A 451 12.42 27.83 6.60
C MET A 451 12.29 29.12 7.40
N SER A 452 12.99 30.16 6.97
CA SER A 452 12.83 31.52 7.51
C SER A 452 12.95 32.55 6.39
N GLY A 453 12.33 33.71 6.57
CA GLY A 453 12.22 34.72 5.52
C GLY A 453 10.82 35.34 5.54
N ASN A 454 10.71 36.56 5.05
CA ASN A 454 9.40 37.17 4.83
C ASN A 454 8.91 36.74 3.45
N ASP A 455 7.66 36.30 3.32
CA ASP A 455 7.07 35.90 2.02
C ASP A 455 7.98 34.92 1.23
N PHE A 456 8.43 33.87 1.92
CA PHE A 456 9.27 32.81 1.39
C PHE A 456 8.50 31.49 1.37
N GLU A 457 8.19 31.01 0.18
CA GLU A 457 7.34 29.84 -0.04
C GLU A 457 8.15 28.65 -0.56
N ARG A 458 7.73 27.45 -0.17
CA ARG A 458 8.31 26.17 -0.61
C ARG A 458 7.20 25.27 -1.12
N VAL A 459 7.38 24.76 -2.32
CA VAL A 459 6.50 23.75 -2.93
C VAL A 459 7.33 22.52 -3.20
N ARG A 460 6.81 21.35 -2.82
CA ARG A 460 7.42 20.05 -3.12
C ARG A 460 6.61 19.35 -4.19
N SER A 461 7.29 18.77 -5.16
CA SER A 461 6.67 18.00 -6.23
C SER A 461 7.52 16.78 -6.59
N PHE A 462 6.91 15.86 -7.33
CA PHE A 462 7.59 14.70 -7.89
C PHE A 462 7.30 14.65 -9.39
N PHE A 463 8.28 14.26 -10.19
CA PHE A 463 8.10 13.98 -11.62
C PHE A 463 9.09 12.93 -12.12
N THR A 464 8.84 12.39 -13.31
CA THR A 464 9.74 11.45 -13.98
C THR A 464 10.47 12.15 -15.13
N GLU A 465 11.78 11.93 -15.25
CA GLU A 465 12.57 12.44 -16.38
C GLU A 465 12.57 11.48 -17.56
N ASP A 466 12.84 10.20 -17.29
CA ASP A 466 12.69 9.10 -18.22
C ASP A 466 12.17 7.86 -17.50
N TYR A 467 11.61 6.95 -18.29
CA TYR A 467 11.27 5.63 -17.84
C TYR A 467 11.26 4.65 -19.01
N ASP A 468 11.59 3.41 -18.69
CA ASP A 468 11.40 2.26 -19.56
C ASP A 468 10.68 1.16 -18.79
N VAL A 469 9.76 0.46 -19.46
CA VAL A 469 9.00 -0.67 -18.89
C VAL A 469 9.36 -1.97 -19.57
N TYR A 470 9.48 -3.04 -18.77
CA TYR A 470 9.94 -4.35 -19.22
C TYR A 470 9.05 -5.46 -18.66
N GLY A 471 9.23 -6.70 -19.16
CA GLY A 471 8.50 -7.89 -18.70
C GLY A 471 7.03 -7.97 -19.14
N GLY A 472 6.42 -6.86 -19.57
CA GLY A 472 5.01 -6.75 -19.94
C GLY A 472 4.18 -6.16 -18.80
N GLU A 473 2.87 -6.40 -18.82
CA GLU A 473 1.93 -5.85 -17.84
C GLU A 473 1.09 -6.94 -17.18
N TRP A 474 0.51 -6.60 -16.04
CA TRP A 474 -0.47 -7.40 -15.31
C TRP A 474 -1.64 -6.53 -14.82
N ARG A 475 -2.75 -7.18 -14.43
CA ARG A 475 -3.99 -6.52 -14.03
C ARG A 475 -4.25 -6.75 -12.55
N ASN A 476 -4.29 -5.68 -11.76
CA ASN A 476 -4.78 -5.70 -10.39
C ASN A 476 -6.30 -5.50 -10.40
N LYS A 477 -7.05 -6.54 -10.06
CA LYS A 477 -8.52 -6.50 -10.04
C LYS A 477 -9.03 -6.11 -8.67
N TRP A 478 -9.95 -5.16 -8.62
CA TRP A 478 -10.50 -4.62 -7.38
C TRP A 478 -11.73 -5.42 -6.97
N LEU A 479 -11.48 -6.59 -6.39
CA LEU A 479 -12.52 -7.51 -5.91
C LEU A 479 -12.23 -7.95 -4.49
N GLY A 480 -13.23 -7.79 -3.63
CA GLY A 480 -13.25 -8.39 -2.29
C GLY A 480 -13.16 -9.91 -2.34
N GLU A 481 -12.53 -10.51 -1.33
CA GLU A 481 -12.42 -11.96 -1.21
C GLU A 481 -13.65 -12.52 -0.50
N ASP A 482 -14.24 -13.58 -1.06
CA ASP A 482 -15.34 -14.25 -0.38
C ASP A 482 -14.75 -15.15 0.71
N LEU A 483 -14.94 -14.73 1.96
CA LEU A 483 -14.47 -15.43 3.14
C LEU A 483 -15.59 -16.23 3.82
N SER A 484 -16.76 -16.40 3.18
CA SER A 484 -17.97 -16.98 3.80
C SER A 484 -18.03 -18.50 3.88
#